data_AF-A0A3D5DI31-F1
#
_entry.id   AF-A0A3D5DI31-F1
#
_cell.length_a   1.000
_cell.length_b   1.000
_cell.length_c   1.000
_cell.angle_alpha   90.00
_cell.angle_beta   90.00
_cell.angle_gamma   90.00
#
_symmetry.space_group_name_H-M   'P 1'
#
loop_
_entity.id
_entity.type
_entity.pdbx_description
1 polymer ?
#
loop_
_entity_poly.entity_id
_entity_poly.type
_entity_poly.pdbx_seq_one_letter_code
_entity_poly.pdbx_strand_id
1 'polypeptide(L)'
;MWRAACRAARRLRDIVAECNHAQRRLTQLRLDPDRYALNGDTAPASYGEFLFRSSGPAWREPAAGQRATGAQVRPVASRGASQRG
;
A
#
# COMPACT_ATOMS: atom_id res chain seq x y z
N MET A 1 14.88 -37.74 19.11
CA MET A 1 13.90 -37.14 18.15
C MET A 1 13.82 -35.62 18.23
N TRP A 2 13.86 -34.99 19.41
CA TRP A 2 13.78 -33.54 19.62
C TRP A 2 14.70 -32.68 18.73
N ARG A 3 15.99 -33.03 18.64
CA ARG A 3 16.98 -32.30 17.81
C ARG A 3 16.64 -32.27 16.32
N ALA A 4 16.03 -33.33 15.79
CA ALA A 4 15.62 -33.39 14.39
C ALA A 4 14.43 -32.46 14.13
N ALA A 5 13.44 -32.44 15.03
CA ALA A 5 12.31 -31.52 14.98
C ALA A 5 12.77 -30.05 15.02
N CYS A 6 13.71 -29.69 15.91
CA CYS A 6 14.25 -28.33 15.97
C CYS A 6 15.03 -27.92 14.71
N ARG A 7 15.62 -28.87 13.96
CA ARG A 7 16.28 -28.58 12.68
C ARG A 7 15.25 -28.35 11.58
N ALA A 8 14.22 -29.18 11.51
CA ALA A 8 13.12 -29.02 10.55
C ALA A 8 12.38 -27.68 10.75
N ALA A 9 12.08 -27.33 12.01
CA ALA A 9 11.44 -26.05 12.34
C ALA A 9 12.27 -24.84 11.90
N ARG A 10 13.60 -24.89 12.05
CA ARG A 10 14.49 -23.82 11.55
C ARG A 10 14.45 -23.69 10.05
N ARG A 11 14.51 -24.81 9.32
CA ARG A 11 14.41 -24.81 7.85
C ARG A 11 13.07 -24.25 7.36
N LEU A 12 11.97 -24.62 8.01
CA LEU A 12 10.65 -24.05 7.71
C LEU A 12 10.62 -22.55 7.96
N ARG A 13 11.19 -22.08 9.08
CA ARG A 13 11.29 -20.65 9.39
C ARG A 13 12.08 -19.91 8.31
N ASP A 14 13.20 -20.46 7.86
CA ASP A 14 14.03 -19.85 6.82
C ASP A 14 13.26 -19.74 5.50
N ILE A 15 12.55 -20.80 5.10
CA ILE A 15 11.70 -20.80 3.89
C ILE A 15 10.57 -19.77 4.00
N VAL A 16 9.89 -19.69 5.15
CA VAL A 16 8.82 -18.70 5.37
C VAL A 16 9.38 -17.27 5.33
N ALA A 17 10.56 -17.04 5.91
CA ALA A 17 11.22 -15.73 5.88
C ALA A 17 11.58 -15.32 4.45
N GLU A 18 12.09 -16.25 3.64
CA GLU A 18 12.39 -16.02 2.23
C GLU A 18 11.12 -15.74 1.42
N CYS A 19 10.06 -16.53 1.61
CA CYS A 19 8.76 -16.30 0.98
C CYS A 19 8.17 -14.93 1.35
N ASN A 20 8.21 -14.55 2.63
CA ASN A 20 7.72 -13.25 3.08
C ASN A 20 8.54 -12.10 2.47
N HIS A 21 9.86 -12.26 2.37
CA HIS A 21 10.72 -11.28 1.72
C HIS A 21 10.40 -11.16 0.20
N ALA A 22 10.28 -12.29 -0.50
CA ALA A 22 9.93 -12.33 -1.91
C ALA A 22 8.53 -11.73 -2.17
N GLN A 23 7.54 -12.05 -1.33
CA GLN A 23 6.20 -11.47 -1.40
C GLN A 23 6.21 -9.97 -1.13
N ARG A 24 6.98 -9.50 -0.15
CA ARG A 24 7.12 -8.07 0.14
C ARG A 24 7.77 -7.32 -1.02
N ARG A 25 8.80 -7.90 -1.63
CA ARG A 25 9.47 -7.33 -2.81
C ARG A 25 8.57 -7.32 -4.04
N LEU A 26 7.86 -8.43 -4.30
CA LEU A 26 6.87 -8.52 -5.37
C LEU A 26 5.74 -7.51 -5.16
N THR A 27 5.30 -7.34 -3.90
CA THR A 27 4.34 -6.33 -3.52
C THR A 27 4.92 -4.95 -3.83
N GLN A 28 6.08 -4.58 -3.32
CA GLN A 28 6.72 -3.29 -3.64
C GLN A 28 6.86 -3.02 -5.15
N LEU A 29 7.19 -4.03 -5.95
CA LEU A 29 7.28 -3.91 -7.41
C LEU A 29 5.90 -3.80 -8.10
N ARG A 30 4.88 -4.50 -7.59
CA ARG A 30 3.49 -4.37 -8.07
C ARG A 30 2.85 -3.06 -7.64
N LEU A 31 3.26 -2.57 -6.48
CA LEU A 31 2.80 -1.36 -5.84
C LEU A 31 3.61 -0.14 -6.28
N ASP A 32 4.59 -0.30 -7.19
CA ASP A 32 5.43 0.78 -7.66
C ASP A 32 4.55 1.94 -8.16
N PRO A 33 4.44 3.03 -7.38
CA PRO A 33 3.49 4.10 -7.66
C PRO A 33 3.84 4.83 -8.96
N ASP A 34 5.10 4.78 -9.37
CA ASP A 34 5.61 5.47 -10.56
C ASP A 34 5.00 4.90 -11.84
N ARG A 35 4.64 3.61 -11.86
CA ARG A 35 3.92 2.99 -12.97
C ARG A 35 2.53 3.61 -13.18
N TYR A 36 1.86 3.99 -12.10
CA TYR A 36 0.54 4.61 -12.14
C TYR A 36 0.64 6.14 -12.25
N ALA A 37 1.75 6.75 -11.83
CA ALA A 37 2.01 8.16 -12.06
C ALA A 37 2.11 8.48 -13.56
N LEU A 38 2.68 7.57 -14.36
CA LEU A 38 2.79 7.72 -15.81
C LEU A 38 1.54 7.29 -16.59
N ASN A 39 0.67 6.45 -16.02
CA ASN A 39 -0.53 5.89 -16.68
C ASN A 39 -1.81 6.10 -15.87
N GLY A 40 -1.91 7.21 -15.13
CA GLY A 40 -3.00 7.48 -14.19
C GLY A 40 -4.39 7.39 -14.81
N ASP A 41 -4.51 7.75 -16.09
CA ASP A 41 -5.77 7.75 -16.84
C ASP A 41 -6.20 6.36 -17.35
N THR A 42 -5.34 5.34 -17.26
CA THR A 42 -5.71 3.98 -17.68
C THR A 42 -6.59 3.33 -16.62
N ALA A 43 -7.77 2.86 -17.02
CA ALA A 43 -8.68 2.14 -16.13
C ALA A 43 -7.98 0.93 -15.46
N PRO A 44 -8.19 0.68 -14.15
CA PRO A 44 -7.66 -0.51 -13.49
C PRO A 44 -8.19 -1.79 -14.13
N ALA A 45 -7.33 -2.79 -14.33
CA ALA A 45 -7.71 -4.06 -14.94
C ALA A 45 -8.49 -4.97 -13.99
N SER A 46 -8.48 -4.68 -12.69
CA SER A 46 -9.21 -5.44 -11.67
C SER A 46 -9.65 -4.58 -10.50
N TYR A 47 -10.65 -5.07 -9.74
CA TYR A 47 -11.11 -4.42 -8.52
C TYR A 47 -10.01 -4.32 -7.45
N GLY A 48 -9.15 -5.34 -7.34
CA GLY A 48 -8.01 -5.30 -6.41
C GLY A 48 -7.00 -4.21 -6.77
N GLU A 49 -6.78 -3.97 -8.07
CA GLU A 49 -5.93 -2.88 -8.55
C GLU A 49 -6.57 -1.51 -8.29
N PHE A 50 -7.88 -1.37 -8.48
CA PHE A 50 -8.61 -0.16 -8.11
C PHE A 50 -8.43 0.17 -6.62
N LEU A 51 -8.71 -0.79 -5.74
CA LEU A 51 -8.54 -0.61 -4.29
C LEU A 51 -7.10 -0.27 -3.92
N PHE A 52 -6.13 -0.87 -4.60
CA PHE A 52 -4.73 -0.56 -4.41
C PHE A 52 -4.38 0.88 -4.80
N ARG A 53 -4.77 1.34 -6.00
CA ARG A 53 -4.55 2.72 -6.46
C ARG A 53 -5.27 3.76 -5.58
N SER A 54 -6.45 3.42 -5.05
CA SER A 54 -7.25 4.30 -4.20
C SER A 54 -6.91 4.21 -2.70
N SER A 55 -5.96 3.35 -2.30
CA SER A 55 -5.59 3.16 -0.87
C SER A 55 -4.78 4.31 -0.26
N GLY A 56 -4.43 5.32 -1.06
CA GLY A 56 -3.75 6.53 -0.61
C GLY A 56 -4.68 7.52 0.13
N PRO A 57 -4.10 8.61 0.68
CA PRO A 57 -4.89 9.66 1.30
C PRO A 57 -5.91 10.21 0.31
N ALA A 58 -7.19 10.16 0.69
CA ALA A 58 -8.26 10.72 -0.11
C ALA A 58 -7.99 12.22 -0.33
N TRP A 59 -8.06 12.68 -1.56
CA TRP A 59 -7.93 14.09 -1.89
C TRP A 59 -9.25 14.79 -1.60
N ARG A 60 -9.22 15.88 -0.80
CA ARG A 60 -10.42 16.67 -0.54
C ARG A 60 -10.51 17.78 -1.57
N GLU A 61 -11.60 17.74 -2.34
CA GLU A 61 -11.97 18.84 -3.23
C GLU A 61 -12.32 20.10 -2.40
N PRO A 62 -11.76 21.27 -2.71
CA PRO A 62 -12.10 22.53 -2.03
C PRO A 62 -13.55 22.94 -2.31
N ALA A 63 -14.19 23.60 -1.35
CA ALA A 63 -15.53 24.17 -1.56
C ALA A 63 -15.51 25.23 -2.67
N ALA A 64 -16.65 25.44 -3.36
CA ALA A 64 -16.73 26.34 -4.52
C ALA A 64 -16.16 27.74 -4.27
N GLY A 65 -16.45 28.35 -3.11
CA GLY A 65 -15.90 29.66 -2.73
C GLY A 65 -14.39 29.65 -2.47
N GLN A 66 -13.84 28.52 -2.00
CA GLN A 66 -12.39 28.37 -1.81
C GLN A 66 -11.67 28.17 -3.15
N ARG A 67 -12.32 27.53 -4.14
CA ARG A 67 -11.78 27.44 -5.50
C ARG A 67 -11.70 28.81 -6.17
N ALA A 68 -12.72 29.65 -5.97
CA ALA A 68 -12.75 31.01 -6.49
C ALA A 68 -11.60 31.88 -5.92
N THR A 69 -11.09 31.56 -4.74
CA THR A 69 -9.92 32.22 -4.13
C THR A 69 -8.60 31.49 -4.40
N GLY A 70 -8.60 30.48 -5.28
CA GLY A 70 -7.39 29.77 -5.72
C GLY A 70 -6.93 28.64 -4.81
N ALA A 71 -7.78 28.15 -3.89
CA ALA A 71 -7.43 27.01 -3.06
C ALA A 71 -7.23 25.74 -3.92
N GLN A 72 -6.12 25.04 -3.68
CA GLN A 72 -5.79 23.79 -4.35
C GLN A 72 -6.29 22.58 -3.57
N VAL A 73 -6.43 21.45 -4.27
CA VAL A 73 -6.77 20.15 -3.68
C VAL A 73 -5.67 19.75 -2.69
N ARG A 74 -6.07 19.31 -1.49
CA ARG A 74 -5.13 18.89 -0.44
C ARG A 74 -5.42 17.44 -0.04
N PRO A 75 -4.38 16.67 0.32
CA PRO A 75 -4.58 15.33 0.86
C PRO A 75 -5.29 15.45 2.22
N VAL A 76 -6.33 14.64 2.43
CA VAL A 76 -6.91 14.47 3.75
C VAL A 76 -5.90 13.70 4.58
N ALA A 77 -5.42 14.31 5.67
CA ALA A 77 -4.59 13.62 6.64
C ALA A 77 -5.30 12.33 7.06
N SER A 78 -4.66 11.18 6.84
CA SER A 78 -5.17 9.87 7.25
C SER A 78 -5.38 9.88 8.77
N ARG A 79 -6.63 9.99 9.22
CA ARG A 79 -7.01 9.78 10.62
C ARG A 79 -6.73 8.32 10.96
N GLY A 80 -5.54 8.04 11.48
CA GLY A 80 -5.20 6.67 11.84
C GLY A 80 -3.82 6.53 12.46
N ALA A 81 -3.51 7.28 13.54
CA ALA A 81 -2.44 6.93 14.49
C ALA A 81 -2.37 7.83 15.74
N SER A 82 -3.47 8.42 16.25
CA SER A 82 -3.37 9.21 17.50
C SER A 82 -4.69 9.31 18.26
N GLN A 83 -5.25 8.16 18.65
CA GLN A 83 -6.11 8.06 19.83
C GLN A 83 -5.86 6.70 20.49
N ARG A 84 -4.78 6.62 21.25
CA ARG A 84 -4.56 5.67 22.35
C ARG A 84 -3.30 6.12 23.07
N GLY A 85 -3.51 6.72 24.24
CA GLY A 85 -2.52 7.32 25.14
C GLY A 85 -3.28 8.09 26.19
#